data_AF-A0A8D0BK15-F1
#
_entry.id   AF-A0A8D0BK15-F1
#
_cell.length_a   1.000
_cell.length_b   1.000
_cell.length_c   1.000
_cell.angle_alpha   90.00
_cell.angle_beta   90.00
_cell.angle_gamma   90.00
#
_symmetry.space_group_name_H-M   'P 1'
#
loop_
_entity.id
_entity.type
_entity.pdbx_description
1 polymer ?
#
loop_
_entity_poly.entity_id
_entity_poly.type
_entity_poly.pdbx_seq_one_letter_code
_entity_poly.pdbx_strand_id
1 'polypeptide(L)'
;MSETNDEKILKILEELDKDELNAFAFHLNRGNHKIHIPKKELSDLNARKIIDKLTAYYGSDYLDVLRTILKALPREDLLKRLPEKAGK
;
A
#
# COMPACT_ATOMS: atom_id res chain seq x y z
N MET A 1 4.71 20.94 -12.49
CA MET A 1 5.27 19.72 -11.88
C MET A 1 4.08 18.87 -11.49
N SER A 2 3.82 17.77 -12.19
CA SER A 2 2.68 16.90 -11.91
C SER A 2 3.05 16.00 -10.74
N GLU A 3 2.31 16.05 -9.63
CA GLU A 3 2.42 15.04 -8.57
C GLU A 3 2.22 13.66 -9.21
N THR A 4 3.20 12.77 -9.11
CA THR A 4 3.04 11.37 -9.50
C THR A 4 2.11 10.67 -8.53
N ASN A 5 1.35 9.69 -9.01
CA ASN A 5 0.41 8.92 -8.17
C ASN A 5 1.10 8.35 -6.93
N ASP A 6 2.38 7.98 -7.04
CA ASP A 6 3.20 7.49 -5.93
C ASP A 6 3.33 8.51 -4.78
N GLU A 7 3.50 9.81 -5.07
CA GLU A 7 3.58 10.82 -4.01
C GLU A 7 2.27 10.99 -3.25
N LYS A 8 1.13 10.93 -3.95
CA LYS A 8 -0.19 10.97 -3.30
C LYS A 8 -0.42 9.76 -2.41
N ILE A 9 -0.09 8.58 -2.91
CA ILE A 9 -0.20 7.33 -2.14
C ILE A 9 0.72 7.39 -0.92
N LEU A 10 1.92 7.96 -1.06
CA LEU A 10 2.88 8.08 0.03
C LEU A 10 2.32 8.95 1.15
N LYS A 11 1.76 10.13 0.82
CA LYS A 11 1.09 10.99 1.80
C LYS A 11 -0.07 10.26 2.49
N ILE A 12 -0.87 9.49 1.75
CA ILE A 12 -1.98 8.69 2.29
C ILE A 12 -1.47 7.62 3.27
N LEU A 13 -0.40 6.91 2.91
CA LEU A 13 0.22 5.90 3.76
C LEU A 13 0.95 6.51 4.96
N GLU A 14 1.41 7.76 4.88
CA GLU A 14 1.94 8.50 6.03
C GLU A 14 0.84 8.93 7.01
N GLU A 15 -0.42 9.03 6.58
CA GLU A 15 -1.57 9.21 7.49
C GLU A 15 -1.96 7.93 8.26
N LEU A 16 -1.37 6.77 7.91
CA LEU A 16 -1.56 5.54 8.65
C LEU A 16 -0.69 5.53 9.91
N ASP A 17 -1.30 5.18 11.03
CA ASP A 17 -0.59 4.99 12.28
C ASP A 17 0.23 3.70 12.27
N LYS A 18 1.13 3.57 13.24
CA LYS A 18 2.04 2.42 13.34
C LYS A 18 1.31 1.08 13.43
N ASP A 19 0.15 1.06 14.07
CA ASP A 19 -0.69 -0.14 14.20
C ASP A 19 -1.29 -0.55 12.85
N GLU A 20 -1.73 0.43 12.06
CA GLU A 20 -2.31 0.22 10.74
C GLU A 20 -1.25 -0.21 9.73
N LEU A 21 -0.04 0.36 9.79
CA LEU A 21 1.10 -0.09 9.00
C LEU A 21 1.50 -1.52 9.35
N ASN A 22 1.44 -1.90 10.64
CA ASN A 22 1.69 -3.27 11.07
C ASN A 22 0.60 -4.24 10.58
N ALA A 23 -0.67 -3.84 10.62
CA ALA A 23 -1.76 -4.63 10.04
C ALA A 23 -1.64 -4.70 8.50
N PHE A 24 -1.17 -3.63 7.84
CA PHE A 24 -0.87 -3.61 6.41
C PHE A 24 0.21 -4.64 6.07
N ALA A 25 1.32 -4.63 6.82
CA ALA A 25 2.40 -5.60 6.72
C ALA A 25 1.88 -7.04 6.96
N PHE A 26 1.03 -7.23 7.96
CA PHE A 26 0.42 -8.53 8.23
C PHE A 26 -0.39 -9.01 7.02
N HIS A 27 -1.21 -8.13 6.42
CA HIS A 27 -1.90 -8.43 5.18
C HIS A 27 -0.92 -8.75 4.06
N LEU A 28 0.16 -7.99 3.82
CA LEU A 28 1.21 -8.28 2.82
C LEU A 28 1.88 -9.65 2.98
N ASN A 29 1.90 -10.21 4.20
CA ASN A 29 2.50 -11.51 4.48
C ASN A 29 1.52 -12.68 4.38
N ARG A 30 0.28 -12.46 4.88
CA ARG A 30 -0.73 -13.50 5.13
C ARG A 30 -2.00 -13.33 4.29
N GLY A 31 -2.08 -12.26 3.51
CA GLY A 31 -3.25 -11.87 2.74
C GLY A 31 -3.43 -12.73 1.49
N ASN A 32 -4.59 -12.58 0.88
CA ASN A 32 -4.99 -13.36 -0.28
C ASN A 32 -4.60 -12.65 -1.59
N HIS A 33 -3.30 -12.45 -1.79
CA HIS A 33 -2.75 -11.84 -3.01
C HIS A 33 -1.77 -12.77 -3.72
N LYS A 34 -1.53 -12.48 -5.01
CA LYS A 34 -0.69 -13.32 -5.89
C LYS A 34 0.70 -13.60 -5.33
N ILE A 35 1.29 -12.64 -4.62
CA ILE A 35 2.66 -12.74 -4.11
C ILE A 35 2.67 -12.35 -2.65
N HIS A 36 3.28 -13.17 -1.81
CA HIS A 36 3.41 -12.91 -0.38
C HIS A 36 4.76 -12.27 -0.10
N ILE A 37 4.74 -11.14 0.61
CA ILE A 37 5.97 -10.46 0.99
C ILE A 37 6.46 -11.06 2.32
N PRO A 38 7.70 -11.57 2.39
CA PRO A 38 8.20 -12.20 3.61
C PRO A 38 8.32 -11.19 4.75
N LYS A 39 7.95 -11.60 5.97
CA LYS A 39 7.94 -10.74 7.17
C LYS A 39 9.27 -9.99 7.41
N LYS A 40 10.40 -10.58 7.03
CA LYS A 40 11.73 -9.95 7.13
C LYS A 40 11.81 -8.61 6.37
N GLU A 41 11.14 -8.53 5.23
CA GLU A 41 11.05 -7.32 4.40
C GLU A 41 9.99 -6.33 4.94
N LEU A 42 9.16 -6.78 5.89
CA LEU A 42 8.02 -6.05 6.44
C LEU A 42 8.26 -5.50 7.85
N SER A 43 9.34 -5.93 8.53
CA SER A 43 9.67 -5.56 9.92
C SER A 43 9.95 -4.07 10.15
N ASP A 44 10.18 -3.29 9.08
CA ASP A 44 10.50 -1.86 9.15
C ASP A 44 9.88 -1.12 7.95
N LEU A 45 8.60 -1.40 7.69
CA LEU A 45 7.86 -0.77 6.61
C LEU A 45 7.48 0.66 6.98
N ASN A 46 7.95 1.60 6.16
CA ASN A 46 7.44 2.97 6.11
C ASN A 46 6.59 3.15 4.85
N ALA A 47 5.74 4.18 4.80
CA ALA A 47 4.91 4.51 3.65
C ALA A 47 5.64 4.38 2.30
N ARG A 48 6.85 4.94 2.22
CA ARG A 48 7.70 4.85 1.02
C ARG A 48 8.16 3.43 0.69
N LYS A 49 8.59 2.66 1.69
CA LYS A 49 8.99 1.26 1.51
C LYS A 49 7.80 0.39 1.11
N ILE A 50 6.59 0.69 1.61
CA ILE A 50 5.38 -0.03 1.21
C ILE A 50 5.16 0.12 -0.28
N ILE A 51 5.19 1.35 -0.81
CA ILE A 51 5.04 1.60 -2.26
C ILE A 51 6.15 0.92 -3.04
N ASP A 52 7.41 1.06 -2.61
CA ASP A 52 8.55 0.45 -3.28
C ASP A 52 8.41 -1.08 -3.36
N LYS A 53 8.02 -1.73 -2.26
CA LYS A 53 7.74 -3.17 -2.21
C LYS A 53 6.54 -3.54 -3.07
N LEU A 54 5.45 -2.80 -2.96
CA LEU A 54 4.24 -3.03 -3.73
C LEU A 54 4.54 -2.96 -5.24
N THR A 55 5.27 -1.94 -5.69
CA THR A 55 5.69 -1.79 -7.09
C THR A 55 6.71 -2.86 -7.50
N ALA A 56 7.66 -3.23 -6.63
CA ALA A 56 8.65 -4.25 -6.93
C ALA A 56 8.04 -5.67 -7.07
N TYR A 57 7.05 -5.99 -6.24
CA TYR A 57 6.41 -7.31 -6.23
C TYR A 57 5.24 -7.40 -7.21
N TYR A 58 4.35 -6.40 -7.23
CA TYR A 58 3.13 -6.43 -8.02
C TYR A 58 3.20 -5.59 -9.30
N GLY A 59 4.29 -4.84 -9.52
CA GLY A 59 4.46 -4.03 -10.73
C GLY A 59 3.37 -2.97 -10.84
N SER A 60 2.60 -3.01 -11.91
CA SER A 60 1.48 -2.07 -12.15
C SER A 60 0.20 -2.42 -11.40
N ASP A 61 0.06 -3.65 -10.88
CA ASP A 61 -1.12 -4.11 -10.12
C ASP A 61 -1.08 -3.69 -8.64
N TYR A 62 -0.02 -3.02 -8.23
CA TYR A 62 0.24 -2.65 -6.85
C TYR A 62 -0.86 -1.79 -6.20
N LEU A 63 -1.51 -0.93 -7.00
CA LEU A 63 -2.64 -0.11 -6.61
C LEU A 63 -3.87 -0.93 -6.19
N ASP A 64 -4.10 -2.07 -6.83
CA ASP A 64 -5.26 -2.93 -6.56
C ASP A 64 -5.07 -3.68 -5.23
N VAL A 65 -3.84 -4.15 -4.98
CA VAL A 65 -3.44 -4.75 -3.71
C VAL A 65 -3.55 -3.72 -2.57
N LEU A 66 -3.01 -2.52 -2.78
CA LEU A 66 -3.09 -1.42 -1.83
C LEU A 66 -4.54 -1.09 -1.44
N ARG A 67 -5.43 -1.01 -2.43
CA ARG A 67 -6.87 -0.81 -2.19
C ARG A 67 -7.49 -1.93 -1.37
N THR A 68 -7.18 -3.17 -1.71
CA THR A 68 -7.72 -4.33 -1.00
C THR A 68 -7.33 -4.30 0.47
N ILE A 69 -6.07 -3.94 0.77
CA ILE A 69 -5.57 -3.87 2.14
C ILE A 69 -6.17 -2.67 2.89
N LEU A 70 -6.22 -1.48 2.28
CA LEU A 70 -6.84 -0.31 2.91
C LEU A 70 -8.34 -0.52 3.20
N LYS A 71 -9.03 -1.25 2.35
CA LYS A 71 -10.42 -1.68 2.58
C LYS A 71 -10.56 -2.63 3.77
N ALA A 72 -9.52 -3.39 4.08
CA ALA A 72 -9.45 -4.25 5.27
C ALA A 72 -9.03 -3.50 6.55
N LEU A 73 -8.43 -2.31 6.43
CA LEU A 73 -7.94 -1.47 7.55
C LEU A 73 -8.96 -0.41 8.02
N PRO A 74 -10.26 -0.66 7.86
CA PRO A 74 -11.33 0.36 7.85
C PRO A 74 -11.05 1.78 7.33
N ARG A 75 -9.97 2.05 6.59
CA ARG A 75 -9.59 3.39 6.13
C ARG A 75 -10.20 3.70 4.76
N GLU A 76 -11.51 3.64 4.68
CA GLU A 76 -12.25 4.01 3.46
C GLU A 76 -12.02 5.48 3.07
N ASP A 77 -11.80 6.37 4.04
CA ASP A 77 -11.40 7.76 3.81
C ASP A 77 -10.13 7.89 2.98
N LEU A 78 -9.11 7.08 3.30
CA LEU A 78 -7.84 7.04 2.58
C LEU A 78 -8.00 6.40 1.20
N LEU A 79 -8.85 5.37 1.10
CA LEU A 79 -9.15 4.68 -0.15
C LEU A 79 -9.86 5.59 -1.16
N LYS A 80 -10.68 6.53 -0.70
CA LYS A 80 -11.32 7.56 -1.56
C LYS A 80 -10.34 8.60 -2.08
N ARG A 81 -9.24 8.86 -1.36
CA ARG A 81 -8.16 9.79 -1.80
C ARG A 81 -7.20 9.13 -2.80
N LEU A 82 -7.26 7.81 -2.91
CA LEU A 82 -6.37 7.01 -3.75
C LEU A 82 -6.73 7.16 -5.23
N PRO A 83 -5.78 7.49 -6.12
CA PRO A 83 -6.05 7.70 -7.54
C PRO A 83 -6.75 6.49 -8.20
N GLU A 84 -7.85 6.73 -8.92
CA GLU A 84 -8.76 5.69 -9.43
C GLU A 84 -8.10 4.66 -10.35
N LYS A 85 -6.99 5.02 -11.00
CA LYS A 85 -6.06 4.14 -11.73
C LYS A 85 -4.84 4.98 -12.12
N ALA A 86 -3.67 4.34 -12.29
CA ALA A 86 -2.70 4.88 -13.24
C ALA A 86 -3.40 4.85 -14.61
N GLY A 87 -3.93 6.01 -15.02
CA GLY A 87 -4.52 6.17 -16.34
C GLY A 87 -3.51 5.72 -17.39
N LYS A 88 -3.99 4.89 -18.32
CA LYS A 88 -3.24 4.41 -19.48
C LYS A 88 -2.54 5.52 -20.25
#